data_AF-A0A178XHE6-F1
#
_entry.id   AF-A0A178XHE6-F1
#
_cell.length_a   1.000
_cell.length_b   1.000
_cell.length_c   1.000
_cell.angle_alpha   90.00
_cell.angle_beta   90.00
_cell.angle_gamma   90.00
#
_symmetry.space_group_name_H-M   'P 1'
#
loop_
_entity.id
_entity.type
_entity.pdbx_description
1 polymer ?
#
loop_
_entity_poly.entity_id
_entity_poly.type
_entity_poly.pdbx_seq_one_letter_code
_entity_poly.pdbx_strand_id
1 'polypeptide(L)'
;MTISDYASLLVDAGEYSGRDDVAHLFPRFLALAELKLNRVMRVAEMEKAASVPLAEGVGSLPADFLEARQVLAGDGRPLRALPLQELSGQGTSGCPAIGYAIVGSAIEVRPKSGADIRLTYYAKIPPLTAEAPSNWLTEKAPDVYLYALVEEIAVWERDAAKAGAAEALKRQAMAGLGLADERLRWGNAEIVIGGLTP
;
A
#
# COMPACT_ATOMS: atom_id res chain seq x y z
N MET A 1 -11.99 2.69 25.73
CA MET A 1 -10.82 2.09 25.06
C MET A 1 -10.36 3.02 23.97
N THR A 2 -9.08 3.36 23.96
CA THR A 2 -8.44 4.11 22.88
C THR A 2 -7.26 3.27 22.43
N ILE A 3 -7.38 2.61 21.29
CA ILE A 3 -6.27 1.90 20.66
C ILE A 3 -5.36 2.96 20.06
N SER A 4 -4.24 3.24 20.71
CA SER A 4 -3.28 4.26 20.27
C SER A 4 -1.90 3.69 19.97
N ASP A 5 -1.62 2.47 20.42
CA ASP A 5 -0.31 1.86 20.31
C ASP A 5 -0.36 0.32 20.24
N TYR A 6 0.80 -0.30 20.02
CA TYR A 6 0.97 -1.75 19.95
C TYR A 6 0.46 -2.48 21.21
N ALA A 7 0.68 -1.92 22.41
CA ALA A 7 0.32 -2.58 23.66
C ALA A 7 -1.19 -2.55 23.90
N SER A 8 -1.84 -1.40 23.68
CA SER A 8 -3.30 -1.26 23.72
C SER A 8 -3.98 -2.12 22.66
N LEU A 9 -3.41 -2.21 21.46
CA LEU A 9 -3.94 -3.07 20.40
C LEU A 9 -3.89 -4.57 20.79
N LEU A 10 -2.84 -5.01 21.48
CA LEU A 10 -2.73 -6.38 21.97
C LEU A 10 -3.82 -6.70 22.99
N VAL A 11 -4.02 -5.80 23.97
CA VAL A 11 -5.04 -5.96 25.01
C VAL A 11 -6.44 -5.97 24.38
N ASP A 12 -6.76 -4.97 23.57
CA ASP A 12 -8.09 -4.83 22.98
C ASP A 12 -8.40 -5.99 22.01
N ALA A 13 -7.42 -6.49 21.25
CA ALA A 13 -7.60 -7.67 20.41
C ALA A 13 -7.80 -8.96 21.22
N GLY A 14 -7.10 -9.11 22.35
CA GLY A 14 -7.28 -10.23 23.28
C GLY A 14 -8.67 -10.22 23.90
N GLU A 15 -9.10 -9.08 24.44
CA GLU A 15 -10.43 -8.91 25.03
C GLU A 15 -11.56 -9.12 24.01
N TYR A 16 -11.43 -8.53 22.81
CA TYR A 16 -12.46 -8.65 21.77
C TYR A 16 -12.56 -10.07 21.20
N SER A 17 -11.44 -10.79 21.14
CA SER A 17 -11.43 -12.20 20.77
C SER A 17 -11.81 -13.13 21.94
N GLY A 18 -11.80 -12.66 23.19
CA GLY A 18 -11.96 -13.51 24.37
C GLY A 18 -10.78 -14.47 24.58
N ARG A 19 -9.58 -14.09 24.13
CA ARG A 19 -8.35 -14.88 24.26
C ARG A 19 -7.20 -14.01 24.77
N ASP A 20 -6.86 -14.18 26.04
CA ASP A 20 -5.69 -13.52 26.62
C ASP A 20 -4.42 -14.39 26.50
N ASP A 21 -4.58 -15.68 26.18
CA ASP A 21 -3.47 -16.65 26.07
C ASP A 21 -2.67 -16.53 24.76
N VAL A 22 -3.07 -15.63 23.86
CA VAL A 22 -2.45 -15.44 22.54
C VAL A 22 -1.41 -14.33 22.48
N ALA A 23 -1.09 -13.66 23.59
CA ALA A 23 -0.13 -12.56 23.63
C ALA A 23 1.24 -12.93 23.02
N HIS A 24 1.71 -14.17 23.26
CA HIS A 24 2.97 -14.67 22.71
C HIS A 24 2.94 -14.91 21.18
N LEU A 25 1.75 -15.06 20.59
CA LEU A 25 1.54 -15.21 19.14
C LEU A 25 1.21 -13.89 18.46
N PHE A 26 0.96 -12.83 19.22
CA PHE A 26 0.53 -11.53 18.71
C PHE A 26 1.44 -10.97 17.61
N PRO A 27 2.79 -10.99 17.71
CA PRO A 27 3.65 -10.50 16.63
C PRO A 27 3.41 -11.23 15.29
N ARG A 28 3.08 -12.53 15.35
CA ARG A 28 2.79 -13.33 14.15
C ARG A 28 1.43 -12.94 13.55
N PHE A 29 0.42 -12.76 14.38
CA PHE A 29 -0.91 -12.34 13.92
C PHE A 29 -0.87 -10.94 13.33
N LEU A 30 -0.16 -10.02 13.97
CA LEU A 30 0.03 -8.67 13.46
C LEU A 30 0.73 -8.66 12.10
N ALA A 31 1.81 -9.42 11.94
CA ALA A 31 2.52 -9.52 10.66
C ALA A 31 1.62 -10.09 9.53
N LEU A 32 0.76 -11.07 9.84
CA LEU A 32 -0.20 -11.63 8.87
C LEU A 32 -1.31 -10.63 8.53
N ALA A 33 -1.85 -9.94 9.54
CA ALA A 33 -2.84 -8.89 9.37
C ALA A 33 -2.29 -7.76 8.47
N GLU A 34 -1.11 -7.23 8.77
CA GLU A 34 -0.45 -6.19 7.97
C GLU A 34 -0.17 -6.66 6.54
N LEU A 35 0.25 -7.92 6.36
CA LEU A 35 0.45 -8.50 5.04
C LEU A 35 -0.86 -8.56 4.23
N LYS A 36 -1.98 -8.94 4.85
CA LYS A 36 -3.30 -8.92 4.20
C LYS A 36 -3.76 -7.50 3.87
N LEU A 37 -3.58 -6.55 4.80
CA LEU A 37 -3.95 -5.15 4.59
C LEU A 37 -3.15 -4.53 3.43
N ASN A 38 -1.83 -4.76 3.38
CA ASN A 38 -0.96 -4.27 2.30
C ASN A 38 -1.34 -4.81 0.90
N ARG A 39 -2.04 -5.95 0.81
CA ARG A 39 -2.50 -6.50 -0.48
C ARG A 39 -3.71 -5.76 -1.05
N VAL A 40 -4.55 -5.18 -0.20
CA VAL A 40 -5.86 -4.64 -0.60
C VAL A 40 -5.92 -3.12 -0.50
N MET A 41 -5.27 -2.53 0.50
CA MET A 41 -5.40 -1.09 0.78
C MET A 41 -4.57 -0.23 -0.17
N ARG A 42 -5.17 0.85 -0.68
CA ARG A 42 -4.52 1.87 -1.53
C ARG A 42 -5.01 3.27 -1.19
N VAL A 43 -4.62 3.78 -0.02
CA VAL A 43 -5.04 5.09 0.53
C VAL A 43 -3.92 6.14 0.45
N ALA A 44 -4.25 7.43 0.63
CA ALA A 44 -3.28 8.52 0.42
C ALA A 44 -2.09 8.46 1.39
N GLU A 45 -2.32 7.99 2.62
CA GLU A 45 -1.25 7.82 3.62
C GLU A 45 -0.22 6.74 3.24
N MET A 46 -0.55 5.88 2.27
CA MET A 46 0.41 4.92 1.72
C MET A 46 1.25 5.53 0.59
N GLU A 47 0.99 6.76 0.14
CA GLU A 47 1.73 7.35 -0.97
C GLU A 47 3.09 7.91 -0.53
N LYS A 48 4.14 7.50 -1.23
CA LYS A 48 5.49 8.06 -1.10
C LYS A 48 6.04 8.43 -2.46
N ALA A 49 6.95 9.41 -2.47
CA ALA A 49 7.73 9.79 -3.64
C ALA A 49 9.19 9.44 -3.41
N ALA A 50 9.84 8.88 -4.42
CA ALA A 50 11.27 8.57 -4.42
C ALA A 50 11.90 8.91 -5.77
N SER A 51 13.15 9.35 -5.75
CA SER A 51 13.98 9.41 -6.97
C SER A 51 14.66 8.06 -7.14
N VAL A 52 14.45 7.42 -8.29
CA VAL A 52 15.07 6.13 -8.62
C VAL A 52 16.20 6.38 -9.61
N PRO A 53 17.47 6.15 -9.22
CA PRO A 53 18.58 6.28 -10.14
C PRO A 53 18.53 5.15 -11.17
N LEU A 54 18.76 5.50 -12.44
CA LEU A 54 18.78 4.54 -13.53
C LEU A 54 20.22 4.27 -14.00
N ALA A 55 20.61 3.00 -13.98
CA ALA A 55 21.81 2.49 -14.64
C ALA A 55 21.38 1.74 -15.90
N GLU A 56 21.77 2.21 -17.09
CA GLU A 56 21.39 1.58 -18.37
C GLU A 56 19.87 1.40 -18.55
N GLY A 57 19.07 2.34 -18.00
CA GLY A 57 17.60 2.28 -18.02
C GLY A 57 17.02 1.24 -17.05
N VAL A 58 17.75 0.85 -16.00
CA VAL A 58 17.28 -0.06 -14.95
C VAL A 58 17.54 0.58 -13.59
N GLY A 59 16.54 0.57 -12.71
CA GLY A 59 16.66 1.07 -11.33
C GLY A 59 16.02 0.12 -10.33
N SER A 60 16.52 0.13 -9.09
CA SER A 60 15.94 -0.66 -7.99
C SER A 60 14.74 0.06 -7.38
N LEU A 61 13.64 -0.65 -7.17
CA LEU A 61 12.49 -0.13 -6.46
C LEU A 61 12.75 -0.04 -4.95
N PRO A 62 12.10 0.90 -4.24
CA PRO A 62 12.12 0.94 -2.77
C PRO A 62 11.66 -0.38 -2.14
N ALA A 63 12.24 -0.76 -0.99
CA ALA A 63 11.92 -2.03 -0.32
C ALA A 63 10.46 -2.12 0.19
N ASP A 64 9.85 -0.95 0.43
CA ASP A 64 8.45 -0.81 0.83
C ASP A 64 7.49 -0.67 -0.36
N PHE A 65 7.96 -0.77 -1.61
CA PHE A 65 7.12 -0.64 -2.80
C PHE A 65 6.01 -1.71 -2.86
N LEU A 66 4.78 -1.28 -3.15
CA LEU A 66 3.64 -2.13 -3.46
C LEU A 66 3.14 -1.93 -4.89
N GLU A 67 2.94 -0.68 -5.30
CA GLU A 67 2.33 -0.36 -6.59
C GLU A 67 2.76 1.03 -7.07
N ALA A 68 3.04 1.16 -8.37
CA ALA A 68 3.39 2.44 -8.97
C ALA A 68 2.13 3.24 -9.25
N ARG A 69 2.05 4.45 -8.72
CA ARG A 69 0.95 5.39 -8.97
C ARG A 69 1.29 6.34 -10.13
N GLN A 70 2.52 6.84 -10.15
CA GLN A 70 3.00 7.74 -11.18
C GLN A 70 4.50 7.55 -11.36
N VAL A 71 4.94 7.52 -12.61
CA VAL A 71 6.36 7.52 -12.96
C VAL A 71 6.60 8.70 -13.89
N LEU A 72 7.50 9.59 -13.49
CA LEU A 72 7.93 10.75 -14.29
C LEU A 72 9.39 10.55 -14.69
N ALA A 73 9.71 10.84 -15.94
CA ALA A 73 11.09 10.97 -16.37
C ALA A 73 11.76 12.19 -15.71
N GLY A 74 13.09 12.29 -15.81
CA GLY A 74 13.86 13.40 -15.20
C GLY A 74 13.44 14.79 -15.70
N ASP A 75 12.86 14.87 -16.91
CA ASP A 75 12.27 16.07 -17.52
C ASP A 75 10.84 16.39 -17.01
N GLY A 76 10.27 15.54 -16.15
CA GLY A 76 8.92 15.68 -15.60
C GLY A 76 7.82 15.08 -16.48
N ARG A 77 8.14 14.48 -17.63
CA ARG A 77 7.15 13.87 -18.51
C ARG A 77 6.65 12.55 -17.93
N PRO A 78 5.32 12.29 -17.94
CA PRO A 78 4.79 11.02 -17.46
C PRO A 78 5.22 9.87 -18.37
N LEU A 79 5.73 8.80 -17.75
CA LEU A 79 6.01 7.54 -18.39
C LEU A 79 4.82 6.61 -18.19
N ARG A 80 4.44 5.89 -19.26
CA ARG A 80 3.36 4.90 -19.20
C ARG A 80 3.91 3.51 -18.91
N ALA A 81 3.14 2.71 -18.17
CA ALA A 81 3.42 1.29 -18.04
C ALA A 81 3.24 0.63 -19.41
N LEU A 82 4.21 -0.18 -19.84
CA LEU A 82 4.17 -0.94 -21.09
C LEU A 82 4.33 -2.43 -20.80
N PRO A 83 3.74 -3.31 -21.62
CA PRO A 83 4.04 -4.73 -21.60
C PRO A 83 5.55 -4.96 -21.78
N LEU A 84 6.12 -5.90 -21.03
CA LEU A 84 7.56 -6.18 -21.08
C LEU A 84 8.05 -6.51 -22.50
N GLN A 85 7.23 -7.20 -23.30
CA GLN A 85 7.54 -7.52 -24.69
C GLN A 85 7.67 -6.27 -25.56
N GLU A 86 6.76 -5.30 -25.41
CA GLU A 86 6.81 -4.03 -26.14
C GLU A 86 8.00 -3.19 -25.69
N LEU A 87 8.22 -3.12 -24.37
CA LEU A 87 9.34 -2.38 -23.79
C LEU A 87 10.68 -2.91 -24.29
N SER A 88 10.83 -4.24 -24.38
CA SER A 88 12.04 -4.92 -24.86
C SER A 88 12.36 -4.62 -26.34
N GLY A 89 11.33 -4.34 -27.16
CA GLY A 89 11.50 -3.91 -28.55
C GLY A 89 12.01 -2.47 -28.72
N GLN A 90 11.95 -1.65 -27.67
CA GLN A 90 12.36 -0.23 -27.67
C GLN A 90 13.83 -0.06 -27.25
N GLY A 91 14.72 -0.77 -27.93
CA GLY A 91 16.15 -0.88 -27.57
C GLY A 91 17.05 0.29 -27.99
N THR A 92 16.51 1.32 -28.65
CA THR A 92 17.33 2.46 -29.09
C THR A 92 17.75 3.33 -27.90
N SER A 93 19.02 3.74 -27.85
CA SER A 93 19.53 4.70 -26.87
C SER A 93 19.44 6.12 -27.42
N GLY A 94 19.38 7.13 -26.54
CA GLY A 94 19.42 8.54 -26.93
C GLY A 94 18.09 9.18 -27.32
N CYS A 95 16.99 8.42 -27.36
CA CYS A 95 15.63 8.98 -27.45
C CYS A 95 15.03 9.18 -26.05
N PRO A 96 14.07 10.12 -25.88
CA PRO A 96 13.38 10.29 -24.60
C PRO A 96 12.66 9.00 -24.19
N ALA A 97 12.74 8.62 -22.91
CA ALA A 97 12.05 7.44 -22.38
C ALA A 97 10.55 7.48 -22.68
N ILE A 98 9.95 6.41 -23.19
CA ILE A 98 8.55 6.39 -23.63
C ILE A 98 7.68 5.64 -22.63
N GLY A 99 8.25 4.66 -21.93
CA GLY A 99 7.53 3.90 -20.93
C GLY A 99 8.44 3.11 -20.01
N TYR A 100 7.79 2.39 -19.10
CA TYR A 100 8.46 1.55 -18.11
C TYR A 100 7.75 0.21 -17.95
N ALA A 101 8.45 -0.78 -17.42
CA ALA A 101 7.88 -2.01 -16.90
C ALA A 101 8.56 -2.34 -15.56
N ILE A 102 7.84 -3.05 -14.70
CA ILE A 102 8.38 -3.54 -13.43
C ILE A 102 8.72 -5.02 -13.60
N VAL A 103 9.96 -5.39 -13.30
CA VAL A 103 10.48 -6.76 -13.40
C VAL A 103 11.08 -7.13 -12.05
N GLY A 104 10.38 -7.98 -11.30
CA GLY A 104 10.78 -8.32 -9.92
C GLY A 104 10.80 -7.08 -9.02
N SER A 105 11.96 -6.76 -8.45
CA SER A 105 12.19 -5.57 -7.61
C SER A 105 12.85 -4.41 -8.38
N ALA A 106 12.90 -4.48 -9.71
CA ALA A 106 13.48 -3.44 -10.55
C ALA A 106 12.42 -2.78 -11.44
N ILE A 107 12.68 -1.53 -11.78
CA ILE A 107 11.96 -0.78 -12.81
C ILE A 107 12.88 -0.65 -14.03
N GLU A 108 12.39 -1.10 -15.17
CA GLU A 108 13.04 -0.94 -16.46
C GLU A 108 12.36 0.18 -17.23
N VAL A 109 13.17 1.10 -17.75
CA VAL A 109 12.73 2.24 -18.54
C VAL A 109 13.37 2.17 -19.91
N ARG A 110 12.55 2.38 -20.96
CA ARG A 110 13.01 2.37 -22.35
C ARG A 110 12.40 3.53 -23.14
N PRO A 111 13.07 4.06 -24.18
CA PRO A 111 14.51 4.00 -24.50
C PRO A 111 15.44 4.18 -23.29
N LYS A 112 16.63 3.58 -23.33
CA LYS A 112 17.59 3.69 -22.23
C LYS A 112 17.98 5.16 -22.03
N SER A 113 17.63 5.71 -20.88
CA SER A 113 18.06 7.02 -20.42
C SER A 113 18.87 6.88 -19.13
N GLY A 114 19.97 7.64 -19.01
CA GLY A 114 20.73 7.76 -17.76
C GLY A 114 20.16 8.80 -16.78
N ALA A 115 19.01 9.39 -17.08
CA ALA A 115 18.34 10.35 -16.21
C ALA A 115 17.50 9.61 -15.16
N ASP A 116 17.62 10.03 -13.90
CA ASP A 116 16.78 9.55 -12.81
C ASP A 116 15.30 9.77 -13.10
N ILE A 117 14.47 8.87 -12.57
CA ILE A 117 13.02 8.99 -12.63
C ILE A 117 12.46 9.37 -11.26
N ARG A 118 11.34 10.09 -11.25
CA ARG A 118 10.57 10.32 -10.04
C ARG A 118 9.42 9.33 -9.99
N LEU A 119 9.41 8.50 -8.96
CA LEU A 119 8.41 7.49 -8.71
C LEU A 119 7.52 7.93 -7.56
N THR A 120 6.23 8.10 -7.81
CA THR A 120 5.20 8.13 -6.77
C THR A 120 4.56 6.75 -6.70
N TYR A 121 4.54 6.16 -5.52
CA TYR A 121 4.14 4.77 -5.32
C TYR A 121 3.37 4.59 -4.02
N TYR A 122 2.59 3.52 -3.95
CA TYR A 122 2.02 3.02 -2.70
C TYR A 122 3.08 2.20 -1.96
N ALA A 123 3.44 2.64 -0.77
CA ALA A 123 4.34 2.01 0.16
C ALA A 123 3.59 1.11 1.15
N LYS A 124 4.28 0.08 1.66
CA LYS A 124 3.80 -0.76 2.77
C LYS A 124 3.50 0.10 3.99
N ILE A 125 2.46 -0.29 4.73
CA ILE A 125 2.19 0.24 6.06
C ILE A 125 3.45 0.01 6.93
N PRO A 126 3.97 1.04 7.64
CA PRO A 126 5.06 0.86 8.58
C PRO A 126 4.68 -0.19 9.63
N PRO A 127 5.45 -1.27 9.79
CA PRO A 127 5.06 -2.37 10.66
C PRO A 127 5.03 -1.91 12.13
N LEU A 128 3.96 -2.26 12.83
CA LEU A 128 3.87 -2.04 14.26
C LEU A 128 4.74 -3.03 15.02
N THR A 129 5.57 -2.52 15.92
CA THR A 129 6.42 -3.33 16.80
C THR A 129 6.44 -2.72 18.19
N ALA A 130 6.98 -3.44 19.18
CA ALA A 130 7.15 -2.87 20.52
C ALA A 130 8.07 -1.64 20.54
N GLU A 131 9.03 -1.54 19.60
CA GLU A 131 9.97 -0.42 19.47
C GLU A 131 9.43 0.73 18.59
N ALA A 132 8.49 0.42 17.69
CA ALA A 132 7.77 1.37 16.85
C ALA A 132 6.25 1.18 17.07
N PRO A 133 5.72 1.71 18.20
CA PRO A 133 4.42 1.28 18.71
C PRO A 133 3.23 1.97 18.03
N SER A 134 3.44 2.97 17.17
CA SER A 134 2.38 3.67 16.46
C SER A 134 2.70 3.88 14.98
N ASN A 135 1.66 4.01 14.17
CA ASN A 135 1.74 4.42 12.78
C ASN A 135 0.46 5.18 12.37
N TRP A 136 0.43 5.70 11.15
CA TRP A 136 -0.71 6.47 10.64
C TRP A 136 -2.05 5.71 10.67
N LEU A 137 -2.01 4.38 10.56
CA LEU A 137 -3.22 3.56 10.49
C LEU A 137 -3.82 3.39 11.90
N THR A 138 -3.00 3.21 12.93
CA THR A 138 -3.45 3.22 14.33
C THR A 138 -4.08 4.55 14.73
N GLU A 139 -3.55 5.67 14.23
CA GLU A 139 -4.07 7.00 14.53
C GLU A 139 -5.40 7.30 13.81
N LYS A 140 -5.53 6.91 12.54
CA LYS A 140 -6.71 7.24 11.71
C LYS A 140 -7.84 6.22 11.79
N ALA A 141 -7.51 4.94 11.84
CA ALA A 141 -8.48 3.85 11.76
C ALA A 141 -8.01 2.64 12.60
N PRO A 142 -7.95 2.79 13.94
CA PRO A 142 -7.51 1.71 14.84
C PRO A 142 -8.39 0.46 14.76
N ASP A 143 -9.66 0.63 14.38
CA ASP A 143 -10.63 -0.43 14.16
C ASP A 143 -10.23 -1.38 13.02
N VAL A 144 -9.53 -0.90 11.98
CA VAL A 144 -9.00 -1.75 10.91
C VAL A 144 -7.98 -2.75 11.46
N TYR A 145 -7.07 -2.29 12.32
CA TYR A 145 -6.09 -3.17 12.97
C TYR A 145 -6.76 -4.15 13.93
N LEU A 146 -7.70 -3.67 14.75
CA LEU A 146 -8.43 -4.50 15.70
C LEU A 146 -9.11 -5.68 15.00
N TYR A 147 -9.95 -5.41 13.98
CA TYR A 147 -10.69 -6.47 13.31
C TYR A 147 -9.81 -7.38 12.46
N ALA A 148 -8.71 -6.86 11.89
CA ALA A 148 -7.74 -7.70 11.19
C ALA A 148 -7.03 -8.67 12.15
N LEU A 149 -6.71 -8.24 13.37
CA LEU A 149 -6.12 -9.12 14.39
C LEU A 149 -7.13 -10.16 14.91
N VAL A 150 -8.36 -9.73 15.20
CA VAL A 150 -9.43 -10.65 15.66
C VAL A 150 -9.69 -11.72 14.59
N GLU A 151 -9.63 -11.38 13.30
CA GLU A 151 -9.72 -12.35 12.22
C GLU A 151 -8.57 -13.38 12.29
N GLU A 152 -7.31 -12.95 12.43
CA GLU A 152 -6.17 -13.87 12.54
C GLU A 152 -6.25 -14.77 13.77
N ILE A 153 -6.69 -14.23 14.90
CA ILE A 153 -6.91 -14.99 16.14
C ILE A 153 -8.01 -16.05 15.90
N ALA A 154 -9.13 -15.68 15.28
CA ALA A 154 -10.22 -16.60 14.97
C ALA A 154 -9.81 -17.70 13.98
N VAL A 155 -9.00 -17.36 12.96
CA VAL A 155 -8.43 -18.34 12.02
C VAL A 155 -7.54 -19.35 12.76
N TRP A 156 -6.74 -18.89 13.71
CA TRP A 156 -5.90 -19.77 14.53
C TRP A 156 -6.73 -20.66 15.47
N GLU A 157 -7.82 -20.13 16.04
CA GLU A 157 -8.81 -20.90 16.81
C GLU A 157 -9.57 -21.93 15.96
N ARG A 158 -9.53 -21.80 14.62
CA ARG A 158 -10.33 -22.58 13.67
C ARG A 158 -11.83 -22.31 13.79
N ASP A 159 -12.20 -21.13 14.29
CA ASP A 159 -13.59 -20.66 14.32
C ASP A 159 -13.90 -19.89 13.04
N ALA A 160 -14.47 -20.60 12.07
CA ALA A 160 -14.84 -20.02 10.78
C ALA A 160 -15.95 -18.96 10.89
N ALA A 161 -16.86 -19.08 11.85
CA ALA A 161 -17.96 -18.13 12.02
C ALA A 161 -17.44 -16.80 12.57
N LYS A 162 -16.57 -16.87 13.58
CA LYS A 162 -15.89 -15.70 14.16
C LYS A 162 -14.94 -15.03 13.15
N ALA A 163 -14.19 -15.83 12.38
CA ALA A 163 -13.33 -15.31 11.33
C ALA A 163 -14.15 -14.57 10.25
N GLY A 164 -15.29 -15.14 9.81
CA GLY A 164 -16.19 -14.49 8.85
C GLY A 164 -16.82 -13.21 9.38
N ALA A 165 -17.22 -13.18 10.66
CA ALA A 165 -17.75 -11.98 11.30
C ALA A 165 -16.68 -10.87 11.42
N ALA A 166 -15.46 -11.22 11.83
CA ALA A 166 -14.35 -10.29 11.91
C ALA A 166 -13.96 -9.74 10.52
N GLU A 167 -13.95 -10.59 9.49
CA GLU A 167 -13.70 -10.17 8.12
C GLU A 167 -14.73 -9.13 7.64
N ALA A 168 -16.01 -9.33 7.95
CA ALA A 168 -17.07 -8.39 7.59
C ALA A 168 -16.89 -7.02 8.27
N LEU A 169 -16.58 -7.00 9.56
CA LEU A 169 -16.30 -5.77 10.32
C LEU A 169 -15.06 -5.05 9.80
N LYS A 170 -13.97 -5.80 9.55
CA LYS A 170 -12.74 -5.28 8.93
C LYS A 170 -13.03 -4.66 7.57
N ARG A 171 -13.83 -5.30 6.73
CA ARG A 171 -14.22 -4.78 5.41
C ARG A 171 -15.00 -3.49 5.51
N GLN A 172 -15.92 -3.38 6.48
CA GLN A 172 -16.67 -2.16 6.73
C GLN A 172 -15.75 -1.02 7.20
N ALA A 173 -14.82 -1.29 8.12
CA ALA A 173 -13.83 -0.30 8.57
C ALA A 173 -12.95 0.19 7.40
N MET A 174 -12.44 -0.73 6.58
CA MET A 174 -11.66 -0.38 5.38
C MET A 174 -12.48 0.43 4.37
N ALA A 175 -13.76 0.12 4.16
CA ALA A 175 -14.63 0.88 3.27
C ALA A 175 -14.86 2.30 3.79
N GLY A 176 -15.05 2.48 5.10
CA GLY A 176 -15.15 3.80 5.73
C GLY A 176 -13.89 4.64 5.53
N LEU A 177 -12.72 4.03 5.70
CA LEU A 177 -11.42 4.67 5.44
C LEU A 177 -11.27 5.05 3.96
N GLY A 178 -11.68 4.17 3.04
CA GLY A 178 -11.69 4.45 1.60
C GLY A 178 -12.55 5.65 1.23
N LEU A 179 -13.77 5.75 1.77
CA LEU A 179 -14.66 6.89 1.56
C LEU A 179 -14.07 8.20 2.11
N ALA A 180 -13.41 8.15 3.27
CA ALA A 180 -12.73 9.31 3.83
C ALA A 180 -11.56 9.77 2.93
N ASP A 181 -10.79 8.82 2.40
CA ASP A 181 -9.69 9.08 1.46
C ASP A 181 -10.19 9.68 0.14
N GLU A 182 -11.30 9.17 -0.42
CA GLU A 182 -11.93 9.73 -1.62
C GLU A 182 -12.37 11.18 -1.40
N ARG A 183 -13.00 11.47 -0.26
CA ARG A 183 -13.40 12.84 0.10
C ARG A 183 -12.21 13.76 0.30
N LEU A 184 -11.12 13.26 0.89
CA LEU A 184 -9.89 14.03 1.07
C LEU A 184 -9.30 14.47 -0.28
N ARG A 185 -9.32 13.58 -1.28
CA ARG A 185 -8.70 13.82 -2.59
C ARG A 185 -9.59 14.60 -3.54
N TRP A 186 -10.90 14.31 -3.52
CA TRP A 186 -11.83 14.75 -4.56
C TRP A 186 -13.02 15.54 -4.03
N GLY A 187 -13.13 15.75 -2.71
CA GLY A 187 -14.30 16.39 -2.10
C GLY A 187 -14.57 17.82 -2.58
N ASN A 188 -13.56 18.49 -3.15
CA ASN A 188 -13.68 19.80 -3.78
C ASN A 188 -13.20 19.81 -5.24
N ALA A 189 -13.14 18.65 -5.89
CA ALA A 189 -12.70 18.57 -7.27
C ALA A 189 -13.84 19.00 -8.21
N GLU A 190 -13.56 20.00 -9.05
CA GLU A 190 -14.45 20.42 -10.12
C GLU A 190 -14.34 19.45 -11.29
N ILE A 191 -15.43 18.76 -11.63
CA ILE A 191 -15.48 17.86 -12.79
C ILE A 191 -15.71 18.70 -14.04
N VAL A 192 -14.64 18.97 -14.79
CA VAL A 192 -14.76 19.56 -16.14
C VAL A 192 -15.02 18.44 -17.13
N ILE A 193 -16.28 18.28 -17.56
CA ILE A 193 -16.64 17.39 -18.65
C ILE A 193 -16.11 18.03 -19.94
N GLY A 194 -15.05 17.46 -20.53
CA GLY A 194 -14.56 17.86 -21.84
C GLY A 194 -15.69 17.69 -22.86
N GLY A 195 -16.16 18.80 -23.44
CA GLY A 195 -17.20 18.78 -24.47
C GLY A 195 -16.78 17.97 -25.69
N LEU A 196 -17.76 17.47 -26.45
CA LEU A 196 -17.51 16.76 -27.71
C LEU A 196 -16.66 17.64 -28.63
N THR A 197 -15.50 17.12 -29.02
CA THR A 197 -14.67 17.71 -30.07
C THR A 197 -15.42 17.53 -31.40
N PRO A 198 -15.71 18.61 -32.15
CA PRO A 198 -16.48 18.55 -33.39
C PRO A 198 -15.74 17.84 -34.53
#